data_AF-A0A2V5UYS9-F1
#
_entry.id   AF-A0A2V5UYS9-F1
#
_cell.length_a   1.000
_cell.length_b   1.000
_cell.length_c   1.000
_cell.angle_alpha   90.00
_cell.angle_beta   90.00
_cell.angle_gamma   90.00
#
_symmetry.space_group_name_H-M   'P 1'
#
loop_
_entity.id
_entity.type
_entity.pdbx_description
1 polymer ?
#
loop_
_entity_poly.entity_id
_entity_poly.type
_entity_poly.pdbx_seq_one_letter_code
_entity_poly.pdbx_strand_id
1 'polypeptide(L)'
;MLPTAGLFRWSFRWLPFVHLVLAICAAEVLQVRPLSATAATTFALVVLTGITMSILRTGGSYAFPLTWIFFGLAAVWCFSEFFLCDSKFQKWTPVGITFLALLATYLYIPPNGGVPKYNLSQELLKPLPLDQSRLYLSIYPWAELTYPVANRPQPIGQIVRPGSTSMWAGLPFINGYSPIRAAGVARDFAATIHGEINPAMADYLLTYQAGTNGELALLGVYGIVVAREMEIAPQPASEWQLVVSTNEGRVFHRRGMPFARVRSVPSINSPPNEQFVSETISRINDSRNRVEVDVDVPNGDRSALLTFSRPYFRGYQARLGNRKLAVTSYRGLFPIVEVPAGVRGRLILTYRPGWLMYGTSAAIACALAILFSFFAAICRHK
;
A
#
# COMPACT_ATOMS: atom_id res chain seq x y z
N MET A 1 -8.44 -7.25 -18.15
CA MET A 1 -8.84 -7.12 -16.73
C MET A 1 -10.25 -7.66 -16.58
N LEU A 2 -10.47 -8.66 -15.70
CA LEU A 2 -11.83 -9.11 -15.38
C LEU A 2 -12.66 -7.93 -14.83
N PRO A 3 -13.96 -7.84 -15.13
CA PRO A 3 -14.85 -6.89 -14.47
C PRO A 3 -14.85 -7.21 -12.97
N THR A 4 -14.16 -6.40 -12.18
CA THR A 4 -14.23 -6.47 -10.73
C THR A 4 -15.50 -5.75 -10.28
N ALA A 5 -16.05 -6.12 -9.11
CA ALA A 5 -17.21 -5.49 -8.48
C ALA A 5 -16.90 -4.04 -8.01
N GLY A 6 -16.56 -3.17 -8.97
CA GLY A 6 -16.20 -1.76 -8.86
C GLY A 6 -14.84 -1.48 -8.22
N LEU A 7 -14.42 -0.22 -8.30
CA LEU A 7 -13.09 0.30 -7.92
C LEU A 7 -12.83 0.07 -6.42
N PHE A 8 -12.08 -0.99 -6.11
CA PHE A 8 -11.64 -1.38 -4.79
C PHE A 8 -10.51 -0.47 -4.29
N ARG A 9 -10.83 0.48 -3.40
CA ARG A 9 -9.80 1.06 -2.52
C ARG A 9 -10.19 1.16 -1.05
N TRP A 10 -11.40 0.74 -0.71
CA TRP A 10 -11.84 0.63 0.68
C TRP A 10 -12.29 -0.81 0.88
N SER A 11 -11.54 -1.56 1.69
CA SER A 11 -11.95 -2.85 2.31
C SER A 11 -13.34 -2.77 2.97
N PHE A 12 -13.84 -1.55 3.15
CA PHE A 12 -15.17 -1.20 3.58
C PHE A 12 -16.30 -1.54 2.59
N ARG A 13 -16.02 -2.03 1.38
CA ARG A 13 -17.08 -2.65 0.53
C ARG A 13 -17.43 -4.07 0.94
N TRP A 14 -16.47 -4.77 1.56
CA TRP A 14 -16.73 -6.03 2.23
C TRP A 14 -17.23 -5.81 3.65
N LEU A 15 -17.09 -4.61 4.24
CA LEU A 15 -17.78 -4.29 5.48
C LEU A 15 -19.27 -4.62 5.35
N PRO A 16 -20.04 -4.14 4.36
CA PRO A 16 -21.42 -4.57 4.13
C PRO A 16 -21.63 -6.08 4.11
N PHE A 17 -20.75 -6.87 3.48
CA PHE A 17 -20.85 -8.34 3.50
C PHE A 17 -20.51 -8.94 4.86
N VAL A 18 -19.50 -8.41 5.56
CA VAL A 18 -19.18 -8.76 6.94
C VAL A 18 -20.29 -8.30 7.89
N HIS A 19 -20.93 -7.17 7.63
CA HIS A 19 -22.10 -6.65 8.33
C HIS A 19 -23.31 -7.51 8.02
N LEU A 20 -23.45 -8.04 6.80
CA LEU A 20 -24.47 -9.01 6.45
C LEU A 20 -24.25 -10.32 7.21
N VAL A 21 -23.01 -10.83 7.26
CA VAL A 21 -22.67 -12.01 8.08
C VAL A 21 -22.93 -11.73 9.56
N LEU A 22 -22.47 -10.59 10.10
CA LEU A 22 -22.75 -10.16 11.47
C LEU A 22 -24.24 -9.93 11.72
N ALA A 23 -25.01 -9.48 10.73
CA ALA A 23 -26.44 -9.27 10.82
C ALA A 23 -27.20 -10.58 10.75
N ILE A 24 -26.75 -11.56 9.97
CA ILE A 24 -27.28 -12.92 9.99
C ILE A 24 -26.96 -13.56 11.35
N CYS A 25 -25.74 -13.41 11.86
CA CYS A 25 -25.38 -13.86 13.21
C CYS A 25 -26.20 -13.12 14.29
N ALA A 26 -26.44 -11.82 14.15
CA ALA A 26 -27.27 -11.05 15.07
C ALA A 26 -28.74 -11.46 14.95
N ALA A 27 -29.25 -11.75 13.77
CA ALA A 27 -30.59 -12.26 13.54
C ALA A 27 -30.77 -13.66 14.17
N GLU A 28 -29.78 -14.55 14.05
CA GLU A 28 -29.73 -15.83 14.76
C GLU A 28 -29.75 -15.63 16.29
N VAL A 29 -28.97 -14.68 16.81
CA VAL A 29 -28.98 -14.34 18.25
C VAL A 29 -30.31 -13.73 18.70
N LEU A 30 -30.94 -12.90 17.85
CA LEU A 30 -32.25 -12.31 18.10
C LEU A 30 -33.37 -13.35 18.03
N GLN A 31 -33.24 -14.41 17.22
CA GLN A 31 -34.17 -15.56 17.26
C GLN A 31 -34.16 -16.28 18.62
N VAL A 32 -33.09 -16.18 19.40
CA VAL A 32 -32.99 -16.75 20.76
C VAL A 32 -33.74 -15.90 21.81
N ARG A 33 -34.20 -14.68 21.49
CA ARG A 33 -34.99 -13.82 22.39
C ARG A 33 -36.23 -13.22 21.70
N PRO A 34 -37.42 -13.81 21.87
CA PRO A 34 -38.59 -13.50 21.03
C PRO A 34 -39.38 -12.22 21.37
N LEU A 35 -38.94 -11.34 22.29
CA LEU A 35 -39.76 -10.21 22.74
C LEU A 35 -39.29 -8.83 22.22
N SER A 36 -39.85 -8.46 21.06
CA SER A 36 -40.61 -7.21 20.78
C SER A 36 -39.97 -5.81 20.94
N ALA A 37 -38.79 -5.64 21.54
CA ALA A 37 -38.19 -4.30 21.66
C ALA A 37 -37.39 -3.86 20.42
N THR A 38 -37.10 -4.74 19.47
CA THR A 38 -36.08 -4.50 18.44
C THR A 38 -36.54 -3.66 17.26
N ALA A 39 -37.74 -3.88 16.71
CA ALA A 39 -38.20 -3.11 15.54
C ALA A 39 -38.58 -1.66 15.90
N ALA A 40 -39.35 -1.47 16.99
CA ALA A 40 -39.72 -0.15 17.49
C ALA A 40 -38.49 0.68 17.89
N THR A 41 -37.50 0.06 18.55
CA THR A 41 -36.24 0.72 18.89
C THR A 41 -35.44 1.08 17.63
N THR A 42 -35.37 0.19 16.64
CA THR A 42 -34.69 0.47 15.36
C THR A 42 -35.35 1.64 14.63
N PHE A 43 -36.69 1.67 14.58
CA PHE A 43 -37.44 2.76 14.01
C PHE A 43 -37.17 4.09 14.73
N ALA A 44 -37.25 4.10 16.07
CA ALA A 44 -36.92 5.28 16.87
C ALA A 44 -35.48 5.76 16.64
N LEU A 45 -34.53 4.83 16.49
CA LEU A 45 -33.12 5.14 16.27
C LEU A 45 -32.88 5.73 14.87
N VAL A 46 -33.55 5.23 13.82
CA VAL A 46 -33.50 5.82 12.47
C VAL A 46 -34.05 7.24 12.48
N VAL A 47 -35.20 7.46 13.13
CA VAL A 47 -35.82 8.80 13.25
C VAL A 47 -34.91 9.75 14.02
N LEU A 48 -34.41 9.33 15.19
CA LEU A 48 -33.51 10.13 16.01
C LEU A 48 -32.23 10.49 15.25
N THR A 49 -31.62 9.53 14.57
CA THR A 49 -30.40 9.77 13.77
C THR A 49 -30.68 10.75 12.63
N GLY A 50 -31.82 10.62 11.94
CA GLY A 50 -32.25 11.57 10.91
C GLY A 50 -32.43 13.00 11.43
N ILE A 51 -33.09 13.16 12.57
CA ILE A 51 -33.27 14.45 13.26
C ILE A 51 -31.92 15.04 13.67
N THR A 52 -31.07 14.24 14.32
CA THR A 52 -29.72 14.66 14.74
C THR A 52 -28.86 15.08 13.55
N MET A 53 -28.86 14.31 12.45
CA MET A 53 -28.12 14.67 11.23
C MET A 53 -28.61 15.98 10.61
N SER A 54 -29.92 16.25 10.68
CA SER A 54 -30.52 17.50 10.21
C SER A 54 -30.11 18.69 11.07
N ILE A 55 -30.23 18.57 12.41
CA ILE A 55 -29.86 19.62 13.37
C ILE A 55 -28.37 19.95 13.27
N LEU A 56 -27.51 18.91 13.26
CA LEU A 56 -26.06 19.08 13.21
C LEU A 56 -25.52 19.35 11.79
N ARG A 57 -26.38 19.32 10.77
CA ARG A 57 -26.03 19.50 9.35
C ARG A 57 -24.94 18.55 8.86
N THR A 58 -24.93 17.31 9.34
CA THR A 58 -23.91 16.29 9.03
C THR A 58 -24.31 15.31 7.93
N GLY A 59 -25.54 15.39 7.40
CA GLY A 59 -26.09 14.38 6.47
C GLY A 59 -25.48 14.35 5.04
N GLY A 60 -24.90 15.45 4.57
CA GLY A 60 -24.38 15.54 3.19
C GLY A 60 -25.46 15.32 2.11
N SER A 61 -25.03 15.15 0.85
CA SER A 61 -25.93 15.13 -0.32
C SER A 61 -26.80 13.86 -0.45
N TYR A 62 -26.48 12.78 0.28
CA TYR A 62 -27.17 11.49 0.16
C TYR A 62 -28.04 11.15 1.39
N ALA A 63 -27.98 11.94 2.47
CA ALA A 63 -28.75 11.64 3.68
C ALA A 63 -30.26 11.66 3.43
N PHE A 64 -30.77 12.59 2.63
CA PHE A 64 -32.20 12.70 2.39
C PHE A 64 -32.80 11.42 1.78
N PRO A 65 -32.35 10.92 0.60
CA PRO A 65 -32.92 9.70 0.04
C PRO A 65 -32.69 8.46 0.92
N LEU A 66 -31.51 8.32 1.55
CA LEU A 66 -31.21 7.15 2.40
C LEU A 66 -32.03 7.12 3.68
N THR A 67 -32.25 8.27 4.33
CA THR A 67 -33.05 8.35 5.57
C THR A 67 -34.49 7.93 5.30
N TRP A 68 -35.08 8.35 4.18
CA TRP A 68 -36.43 7.92 3.79
C TRP A 68 -36.51 6.43 3.48
N ILE A 69 -35.49 5.87 2.81
CA ILE A 69 -35.44 4.43 2.55
C ILE A 69 -35.33 3.64 3.86
N PHE A 70 -34.44 4.03 4.77
CA PHE A 70 -34.30 3.35 6.06
C PHE A 70 -35.53 3.51 6.95
N PHE A 71 -36.18 4.68 6.91
CA PHE A 71 -37.45 4.88 7.58
C PHE A 71 -38.54 3.94 7.04
N GLY A 72 -38.65 3.83 5.72
CA GLY A 72 -39.58 2.90 5.07
C GLY A 72 -39.30 1.44 5.44
N LEU A 73 -38.03 1.03 5.41
CA LEU A 73 -37.61 -0.33 5.79
C LEU A 73 -37.89 -0.63 7.27
N ALA A 74 -37.61 0.32 8.17
CA ALA A 74 -37.91 0.18 9.61
C ALA A 74 -39.42 0.14 9.87
N ALA A 75 -40.22 0.94 9.15
CA ALA A 75 -41.67 0.90 9.22
C ALA A 75 -42.21 -0.45 8.74
N VAL A 76 -41.74 -0.97 7.61
CA VAL A 76 -42.11 -2.30 7.09
C VAL A 76 -41.77 -3.39 8.09
N TRP A 77 -40.59 -3.34 8.72
CA TRP A 77 -40.23 -4.27 9.79
C TRP A 77 -41.21 -4.18 10.96
N CYS A 78 -41.45 -2.98 11.48
CA CYS A 78 -42.38 -2.75 12.58
C CYS A 78 -43.79 -3.29 12.26
N PHE A 79 -44.35 -2.95 11.10
CA PHE A 79 -45.64 -3.46 10.66
C PHE A 79 -45.64 -4.98 10.45
N SER A 80 -44.56 -5.57 9.96
CA SER A 80 -44.47 -7.03 9.81
C SER A 80 -44.52 -7.76 11.15
N GLU A 81 -43.99 -7.17 12.23
CA GLU A 81 -44.10 -7.76 13.57
C GLU A 81 -45.54 -7.71 14.08
N PHE A 82 -46.31 -6.67 13.75
CA PHE A 82 -47.72 -6.58 14.14
C PHE A 82 -48.65 -7.47 13.29
N PHE A 83 -48.47 -7.51 11.97
CA PHE A 83 -49.41 -8.17 11.05
C PHE A 83 -49.04 -9.62 10.70
N LEU A 84 -47.78 -10.03 10.90
CA LEU A 84 -47.30 -11.37 10.55
C LEU A 84 -46.77 -12.14 11.78
N CYS A 85 -47.28 -11.80 12.98
CA CYS A 85 -46.81 -12.29 14.28
C CYS A 85 -46.77 -13.84 14.40
N ASP A 86 -47.62 -14.55 13.66
CA ASP A 86 -47.69 -16.04 13.67
C ASP A 86 -47.02 -16.70 12.45
N SER A 87 -46.36 -15.92 11.59
CA SER A 87 -45.81 -16.40 10.32
C SER A 87 -44.34 -16.82 10.42
N LYS A 88 -43.98 -17.93 9.78
CA LYS A 88 -42.56 -18.33 9.60
C LYS A 88 -41.73 -17.27 8.88
N PHE A 89 -42.36 -16.37 8.12
CA PHE A 89 -41.71 -15.28 7.42
C PHE A 89 -41.20 -14.17 8.35
N GLN A 90 -41.83 -13.96 9.51
CA GLN A 90 -41.39 -12.96 10.50
C GLN A 90 -39.93 -13.18 10.93
N LYS A 91 -39.50 -14.45 11.01
CA LYS A 91 -38.14 -14.84 11.38
C LYS A 91 -37.07 -14.39 10.37
N TRP A 92 -37.47 -14.16 9.12
CA TRP A 92 -36.59 -13.74 8.03
C TRP A 92 -36.63 -12.23 7.77
N THR A 93 -37.61 -11.51 8.32
CA THR A 93 -37.76 -10.07 8.10
C THR A 93 -36.50 -9.26 8.48
N PRO A 94 -35.84 -9.48 9.64
CA PRO A 94 -34.64 -8.74 9.99
C PRO A 94 -33.50 -8.92 8.98
N VAL A 95 -33.35 -10.13 8.42
CA VAL A 95 -32.34 -10.45 7.42
C VAL A 95 -32.64 -9.74 6.09
N GLY A 96 -33.89 -9.82 5.63
CA GLY A 96 -34.33 -9.16 4.40
C GLY A 96 -34.21 -7.63 4.48
N ILE A 97 -34.64 -7.04 5.59
CA ILE A 97 -34.55 -5.60 5.84
C ILE A 97 -33.09 -5.13 5.90
N THR A 98 -32.22 -5.90 6.58
CA THR A 98 -30.79 -5.56 6.63
C THR A 98 -30.14 -5.66 5.26
N PHE A 99 -30.45 -6.71 4.48
CA PHE A 99 -29.97 -6.84 3.11
C PHE A 99 -30.40 -5.66 2.23
N LEU A 100 -31.68 -5.28 2.29
CA LEU A 100 -32.21 -4.15 1.51
C LEU A 100 -31.61 -2.81 1.94
N ALA A 101 -31.38 -2.59 3.23
CA ALA A 101 -30.71 -1.39 3.73
C ALA A 101 -29.26 -1.29 3.21
N LEU A 102 -28.52 -2.40 3.23
CA LEU A 102 -27.16 -2.46 2.68
C LEU A 102 -27.15 -2.27 1.16
N LEU A 103 -28.11 -2.87 0.44
CA LEU A 103 -28.25 -2.71 -1.01
C LEU A 103 -28.58 -1.25 -1.37
N ALA A 104 -29.52 -0.63 -0.66
CA ALA A 104 -29.86 0.78 -0.84
C ALA A 104 -28.63 1.67 -0.61
N THR A 105 -27.87 1.42 0.45
CA THR A 105 -26.60 2.12 0.72
C THR A 105 -25.63 1.97 -0.45
N TYR A 106 -25.49 0.75 -0.99
CA TYR A 106 -24.61 0.45 -2.11
C TYR A 106 -25.01 1.16 -3.42
N LEU A 107 -26.32 1.28 -3.68
CA LEU A 107 -26.84 1.90 -4.91
C LEU A 107 -26.87 3.43 -4.85
N TYR A 108 -27.19 4.00 -3.67
CA TYR A 108 -27.40 5.46 -3.52
C TYR A 108 -26.14 6.23 -3.15
N ILE A 109 -25.20 5.61 -2.43
CA ILE A 109 -23.90 6.26 -2.17
C ILE A 109 -23.01 5.98 -3.38
N PRO A 110 -22.63 7.00 -4.17
CA PRO A 110 -21.77 6.76 -5.31
C PRO A 110 -20.43 6.20 -4.86
N PRO A 111 -19.78 5.37 -5.70
CA PRO A 111 -18.38 5.01 -5.47
C PRO A 111 -17.58 6.28 -5.28
N ASN A 112 -16.87 6.39 -4.16
CA ASN A 112 -16.14 7.59 -3.73
C ASN A 112 -15.45 8.28 -4.91
N GLY A 113 -16.04 9.40 -5.37
CA GLY A 113 -15.58 10.16 -6.51
C GLY A 113 -14.37 11.04 -6.21
N GLY A 114 -14.02 11.19 -4.93
CA GLY A 114 -12.82 11.90 -4.49
C GLY A 114 -11.52 11.13 -4.75
N VAL A 115 -11.61 9.87 -5.23
CA VAL A 115 -10.42 9.14 -5.67
C VAL A 115 -10.25 9.34 -7.18
N PRO A 116 -9.13 9.93 -7.62
CA PRO A 116 -8.85 10.10 -9.04
C PRO A 116 -8.87 8.75 -9.76
N LYS A 117 -9.63 8.69 -10.86
CA LYS A 117 -9.60 7.56 -11.78
C LYS A 117 -8.51 7.83 -12.80
N TYR A 118 -7.64 6.86 -13.04
CA TYR A 118 -6.58 6.96 -14.04
C TYR A 118 -6.89 6.05 -15.23
N ASN A 119 -6.66 6.53 -16.45
CA ASN A 119 -6.65 5.65 -17.63
C ASN A 119 -5.29 4.93 -17.67
N LEU A 120 -5.18 3.77 -17.03
CA LEU A 120 -3.93 3.01 -17.02
C LEU A 120 -3.82 2.13 -18.27
N SER A 121 -2.69 2.23 -18.97
CA SER A 121 -2.38 1.41 -20.14
C SER A 121 -2.20 -0.05 -19.77
N GLN A 122 -2.70 -1.00 -20.56
CA GLN A 122 -2.44 -2.44 -20.33
C GLN A 122 -0.95 -2.79 -20.46
N GLU A 123 -0.16 -1.96 -21.16
CA GLU A 123 1.30 -2.08 -21.25
C GLU A 123 1.99 -1.96 -19.89
N LEU A 124 1.28 -1.47 -18.86
CA LEU A 124 1.81 -1.43 -17.50
C LEU A 124 2.13 -2.84 -16.95
N LEU A 125 1.53 -3.91 -17.49
CA LEU A 125 1.85 -5.28 -17.06
C LEU A 125 3.21 -5.76 -17.58
N LYS A 126 3.78 -5.06 -18.56
CA LYS A 126 5.08 -5.36 -19.13
C LYS A 126 6.16 -4.50 -18.44
N PRO A 127 7.35 -5.07 -18.21
CA PRO A 127 8.47 -4.30 -17.67
C PRO A 127 8.97 -3.26 -18.69
N LEU A 128 8.98 -3.61 -19.98
CA LEU A 128 9.43 -2.72 -21.05
C LEU A 128 8.58 -1.44 -21.13
N PRO A 129 9.21 -0.29 -21.39
CA PRO A 129 10.62 -0.11 -21.77
C PRO A 129 11.57 0.07 -20.56
N LEU A 130 11.09 -0.18 -19.35
CA LEU A 130 11.89 -0.15 -18.13
C LEU A 130 12.54 -1.53 -17.87
N ASP A 131 13.55 -1.55 -17.01
CA ASP A 131 14.42 -2.70 -16.77
C ASP A 131 14.36 -3.14 -15.30
N GLN A 132 13.89 -4.36 -15.04
CA GLN A 132 13.71 -4.91 -13.69
C GLN A 132 15.02 -5.01 -12.89
N SER A 133 16.18 -5.04 -13.56
CA SER A 133 17.48 -5.05 -12.89
C SER A 133 17.85 -3.71 -12.25
N ARG A 134 17.14 -2.62 -12.59
CA ARG A 134 17.45 -1.26 -12.15
C ARG A 134 16.49 -0.79 -11.07
N LEU A 135 17.02 -0.08 -10.09
CA LEU A 135 16.20 0.68 -9.15
C LEU A 135 15.86 2.04 -9.78
N TYR A 136 14.57 2.37 -9.84
CA TYR A 136 14.09 3.61 -10.41
C TYR A 136 13.69 4.65 -9.36
N LEU A 137 13.83 5.91 -9.73
CA LEU A 137 13.13 7.04 -9.14
C LEU A 137 12.22 7.63 -10.22
N SER A 138 10.94 7.84 -9.93
CA SER A 138 10.01 8.51 -10.84
C SER A 138 9.77 9.95 -10.40
N ILE A 139 9.88 10.91 -11.32
CA ILE A 139 9.65 12.32 -11.07
C ILE A 139 8.38 12.73 -11.80
N TYR A 140 7.32 13.01 -11.06
CA TYR A 140 6.02 13.41 -11.61
C TYR A 140 5.26 14.31 -10.64
N PRO A 141 4.42 15.23 -11.16
CA PRO A 141 3.57 16.11 -10.36
C PRO A 141 2.47 15.33 -9.64
N TRP A 142 1.70 16.01 -8.78
CA TRP A 142 0.56 15.43 -8.06
C TRP A 142 -0.37 14.64 -8.98
N ALA A 143 -0.34 13.31 -8.86
CA ALA A 143 -0.99 12.42 -9.83
C ALA A 143 -2.51 12.60 -9.80
N GLU A 144 -3.07 12.87 -8.61
CA GLU A 144 -4.49 13.16 -8.41
C GLU A 144 -5.00 14.43 -9.09
N LEU A 145 -4.11 15.34 -9.48
CA LEU A 145 -4.45 16.56 -10.20
C LEU A 145 -4.11 16.44 -11.69
N THR A 146 -2.96 15.85 -12.02
CA THR A 146 -2.45 15.84 -13.39
C THR A 146 -3.00 14.69 -14.23
N TYR A 147 -3.15 13.51 -13.64
CA TYR A 147 -3.47 12.28 -14.36
C TYR A 147 -4.91 11.74 -14.28
N PRO A 148 -5.89 12.35 -13.57
CA PRO A 148 -7.27 11.88 -13.66
C PRO A 148 -7.77 11.82 -15.10
N VAL A 149 -8.63 10.85 -15.43
CA VAL A 149 -9.22 10.68 -16.78
C VAL A 149 -9.83 11.98 -17.32
N ALA A 150 -10.40 12.82 -16.45
CA ALA A 150 -10.98 14.11 -16.82
C ALA A 150 -9.95 15.11 -17.39
N ASN A 151 -8.71 15.06 -16.90
CA ASN A 151 -7.62 15.97 -17.30
C ASN A 151 -6.69 15.30 -18.32
N ARG A 152 -6.53 13.98 -18.24
CA ARG A 152 -5.70 13.17 -19.13
C ARG A 152 -6.45 11.91 -19.56
N PRO A 153 -7.24 12.00 -20.66
CA PRO A 153 -8.02 10.86 -21.13
C PRO A 153 -7.14 9.79 -21.81
N GLN A 154 -5.91 10.11 -22.22
CA GLN A 154 -5.00 9.15 -22.85
C GLN A 154 -4.44 8.14 -21.82
N PRO A 155 -4.14 6.90 -22.23
CA PRO A 155 -3.52 5.92 -21.35
C PRO A 155 -2.16 6.37 -20.81
N ILE A 156 -1.90 6.09 -19.53
CA ILE A 156 -0.63 6.37 -18.84
C ILE A 156 -0.15 5.14 -18.06
N GLY A 157 1.02 5.25 -17.43
CA GLY A 157 1.58 4.23 -16.55
C GLY A 157 2.45 3.21 -17.26
N GLN A 158 2.87 3.46 -18.50
CA GLN A 158 3.88 2.62 -19.15
C GLN A 158 5.28 2.98 -18.65
N ILE A 159 5.56 4.28 -18.42
CA ILE A 159 6.86 4.74 -17.91
C ILE A 159 6.80 5.46 -16.57
N VAL A 160 5.86 6.39 -16.33
CA VAL A 160 5.87 7.24 -15.10
C VAL A 160 5.48 6.43 -13.86
N ARG A 161 4.71 5.36 -14.03
CA ARG A 161 4.34 4.41 -12.97
C ARG A 161 3.83 5.09 -11.68
N PRO A 162 2.79 5.93 -11.73
CA PRO A 162 2.27 6.60 -10.53
C PRO A 162 1.76 5.60 -9.48
N GLY A 163 1.91 5.93 -8.20
CA GLY A 163 1.44 5.07 -7.11
C GLY A 163 2.17 3.73 -7.02
N SER A 164 1.42 2.62 -6.89
CA SER A 164 2.00 1.27 -6.80
C SER A 164 1.99 0.53 -8.16
N THR A 165 1.78 1.24 -9.27
CA THR A 165 1.59 0.59 -10.59
C THR A 165 2.85 -0.08 -11.12
N SER A 166 4.04 0.36 -10.70
CA SER A 166 5.32 -0.31 -11.00
C SER A 166 5.35 -1.78 -10.53
N MET A 167 4.65 -2.09 -9.43
CA MET A 167 4.64 -3.43 -8.86
C MET A 167 3.94 -4.47 -9.74
N TRP A 168 3.03 -4.06 -10.61
CA TRP A 168 2.30 -4.98 -11.49
C TRP A 168 3.21 -5.59 -12.56
N ALA A 169 4.32 -4.93 -12.88
CA ALA A 169 5.38 -5.43 -13.75
C ALA A 169 6.66 -5.85 -13.00
N GLY A 170 6.62 -5.91 -11.66
CA GLY A 170 7.79 -6.25 -10.84
C GLY A 170 8.94 -5.24 -10.95
N LEU A 171 8.66 -3.99 -11.32
CA LEU A 171 9.67 -2.95 -11.47
C LEU A 171 9.99 -2.32 -10.10
N PRO A 172 11.26 -2.24 -9.68
CA PRO A 172 11.61 -1.67 -8.40
C PRO A 172 11.75 -0.15 -8.48
N PHE A 173 10.97 0.55 -7.67
CA PHE A 173 11.00 2.00 -7.52
C PHE A 173 11.23 2.39 -6.06
N ILE A 174 11.93 3.49 -5.84
CA ILE A 174 12.10 4.10 -4.51
C ILE A 174 10.82 4.79 -4.05
N ASN A 175 10.15 5.48 -4.96
CA ASN A 175 8.91 6.18 -4.70
C ASN A 175 7.71 5.48 -5.34
N GLY A 176 6.55 5.69 -4.74
CA GLY A 176 5.29 5.08 -5.12
C GLY A 176 4.28 5.22 -3.99
N TYR A 177 3.13 4.56 -4.11
CA TYR A 177 2.10 4.71 -3.09
C TYR A 177 2.48 4.03 -1.78
N SER A 178 2.51 4.81 -0.70
CA SER A 178 2.72 4.34 0.66
C SER A 178 2.03 5.27 1.66
N PRO A 179 0.96 4.82 2.35
CA PRO A 179 0.26 5.65 3.34
C PRO A 179 1.11 5.92 4.58
N ILE A 180 2.01 5.00 4.92
CA ILE A 180 2.92 5.16 6.06
C ILE A 180 4.20 5.94 5.70
N ARG A 181 4.55 5.96 4.40
CA ARG A 181 5.76 6.54 3.81
C ARG A 181 7.08 6.03 4.43
N ALA A 182 8.09 5.79 3.59
CA ALA A 182 9.44 5.53 4.12
C ALA A 182 9.99 6.84 4.68
N ALA A 183 10.33 6.88 5.97
CA ALA A 183 10.61 8.15 6.66
C ALA A 183 11.76 8.95 6.02
N GLY A 184 12.86 8.28 5.62
CA GLY A 184 13.95 8.95 4.92
C GLY A 184 13.54 9.47 3.54
N VAL A 185 12.85 8.66 2.75
CA VAL A 185 12.38 9.07 1.41
C VAL A 185 11.41 10.25 1.51
N ALA A 186 10.48 10.22 2.48
CA ALA A 186 9.53 11.32 2.68
C ALA A 186 10.22 12.61 3.12
N ARG A 187 11.22 12.52 4.01
CA ARG A 187 11.93 13.68 4.54
C ARG A 187 12.91 14.25 3.51
N ASP A 188 13.77 13.41 2.95
CA ASP A 188 14.88 13.86 2.11
C ASP A 188 14.42 14.11 0.67
N PHE A 189 13.43 13.37 0.15
CA PHE A 189 12.95 13.53 -1.23
C PHE A 189 11.60 14.25 -1.30
N ALA A 190 11.08 14.75 -0.17
CA ALA A 190 9.76 15.38 -0.07
C ALA A 190 8.62 14.56 -0.70
N ALA A 191 8.75 13.22 -0.70
CA ALA A 191 7.80 12.33 -1.35
C ALA A 191 6.47 12.28 -0.59
N THR A 192 5.36 12.41 -1.32
CA THR A 192 4.01 12.36 -0.76
C THR A 192 3.40 10.95 -0.87
N ILE A 193 2.12 10.81 -0.52
CA ILE A 193 1.47 9.52 -0.30
C ILE A 193 1.41 8.65 -1.57
N HIS A 194 1.29 9.22 -2.77
CA HIS A 194 1.31 8.44 -4.01
C HIS A 194 2.70 8.37 -4.65
N GLY A 195 3.71 8.96 -4.03
CA GLY A 195 5.10 8.95 -4.48
C GLY A 195 5.51 10.20 -5.25
N GLU A 196 4.63 11.20 -5.38
CA GLU A 196 4.93 12.46 -6.05
C GLU A 196 5.99 13.24 -5.28
N ILE A 197 6.84 13.92 -6.03
CA ILE A 197 7.91 14.75 -5.52
C ILE A 197 7.63 16.18 -5.97
N ASN A 198 7.70 17.15 -5.06
CA ASN A 198 7.43 18.53 -5.42
C ASN A 198 8.47 19.04 -6.45
N PRO A 199 8.13 20.01 -7.31
CA PRO A 199 9.03 20.44 -8.39
C PRO A 199 10.40 20.95 -7.91
N ALA A 200 10.44 21.67 -6.79
CA ALA A 200 11.70 22.19 -6.24
C ALA A 200 12.64 21.08 -5.75
N MET A 201 12.12 20.04 -5.10
CA MET A 201 12.93 18.89 -4.69
C MET A 201 13.32 18.03 -5.89
N ALA A 202 12.44 17.89 -6.88
CA ALA A 202 12.79 17.23 -8.14
C ALA A 202 13.98 17.93 -8.81
N ASP A 203 13.98 19.26 -8.86
CA ASP A 203 15.11 20.05 -9.35
C ASP A 203 16.39 19.79 -8.56
N TYR A 204 16.30 19.89 -7.24
CA TYR A 204 17.43 19.62 -6.37
C TYR A 204 18.02 18.21 -6.57
N LEU A 205 17.17 17.18 -6.59
CA LEU A 205 17.58 15.79 -6.72
C LEU A 205 18.25 15.51 -8.07
N LEU A 206 17.67 16.04 -9.16
CA LEU A 206 18.19 15.80 -10.50
C LEU A 206 19.43 16.64 -10.82
N THR A 207 19.54 17.85 -10.28
CA THR A 207 20.66 18.76 -10.56
C THR A 207 21.86 18.47 -9.67
N TYR A 208 21.65 18.20 -8.37
CA TYR A 208 22.74 18.10 -7.39
C TYR A 208 22.96 16.69 -6.84
N GLN A 209 21.96 15.82 -6.82
CA GLN A 209 22.05 14.49 -6.20
C GLN A 209 22.11 13.33 -7.20
N ALA A 210 21.99 13.60 -8.50
CA ALA A 210 22.03 12.59 -9.54
C ALA A 210 23.45 12.23 -10.03
N GLY A 211 24.50 12.88 -9.51
CA GLY A 211 25.89 12.51 -9.78
C GLY A 211 26.33 11.21 -9.11
N THR A 212 27.55 10.75 -9.39
CA THR A 212 28.17 9.52 -8.83
C THR A 212 28.32 9.53 -7.31
N ASN A 213 28.53 10.71 -6.71
CA ASN A 213 28.66 10.88 -5.27
C ASN A 213 27.37 11.36 -4.59
N GLY A 214 26.28 11.52 -5.35
CA GLY A 214 25.01 12.02 -4.84
C GLY A 214 24.19 10.94 -4.12
N GLU A 215 23.17 11.38 -3.38
CA GLU A 215 22.29 10.50 -2.61
C GLU A 215 21.58 9.45 -3.49
N LEU A 216 21.29 9.78 -4.77
CA LEU A 216 20.67 8.82 -5.69
C LEU A 216 21.60 7.64 -5.99
N ALA A 217 22.91 7.89 -6.18
CA ALA A 217 23.89 6.84 -6.36
C ALA A 217 24.08 6.02 -5.08
N LEU A 218 24.12 6.67 -3.91
CA LEU A 218 24.21 5.99 -2.60
C LEU A 218 23.00 5.11 -2.29
N LEU A 219 21.81 5.49 -2.74
CA LEU A 219 20.60 4.66 -2.63
C LEU A 219 20.53 3.54 -3.68
N GLY A 220 21.39 3.61 -4.72
CA GLY A 220 21.46 2.62 -5.78
C GLY A 220 20.50 2.89 -6.94
N VAL A 221 19.97 4.12 -7.05
CA VAL A 221 19.12 4.54 -8.17
C VAL A 221 19.95 4.56 -9.45
N TYR A 222 19.51 3.77 -10.42
CA TYR A 222 20.22 3.57 -11.70
C TYR A 222 19.36 3.88 -12.93
N GLY A 223 18.07 4.16 -12.69
CA GLY A 223 17.16 4.70 -13.68
C GLY A 223 16.35 5.85 -13.09
N ILE A 224 16.12 6.88 -13.89
CA ILE A 224 15.27 8.01 -13.53
C ILE A 224 14.21 8.14 -14.60
N VAL A 225 12.95 8.16 -14.18
CA VAL A 225 11.83 8.51 -15.05
C VAL A 225 11.45 9.94 -14.75
N VAL A 226 11.28 10.76 -15.78
CA VAL A 226 10.81 12.13 -15.67
C VAL A 226 9.55 12.28 -16.51
N ALA A 227 8.43 12.60 -15.86
CA ALA A 227 7.17 12.84 -16.54
C ALA A 227 7.26 14.00 -17.54
N ARG A 228 6.40 13.99 -18.57
CA ARG A 228 6.40 15.02 -19.62
C ARG A 228 6.15 16.43 -19.08
N GLU A 229 5.41 16.55 -17.99
CA GLU A 229 5.09 17.83 -17.35
C GLU A 229 6.32 18.47 -16.68
N MET A 230 7.43 17.73 -16.58
CA MET A 230 8.64 18.14 -15.91
C MET A 230 9.76 18.32 -16.94
N GLU A 231 10.17 19.57 -17.18
CA GLU A 231 11.20 19.94 -18.15
C GLU A 231 12.62 19.91 -17.56
N ILE A 232 12.95 18.83 -16.86
CA ILE A 232 14.26 18.66 -16.22
C ILE A 232 14.93 17.35 -16.64
N ALA A 233 16.27 17.35 -16.71
CA ALA A 233 17.06 16.16 -16.97
C ALA A 233 18.10 15.98 -15.86
N PRO A 234 18.46 14.72 -15.50
CA PRO A 234 19.46 14.46 -14.48
C PRO A 234 20.86 14.95 -14.90
N GLN A 235 21.57 15.55 -13.95
CA GLN A 235 22.93 16.04 -14.11
C GLN A 235 23.94 15.21 -13.28
N PRO A 236 25.20 15.13 -13.72
CA PRO A 236 25.72 15.68 -14.97
C PRO A 236 25.28 14.84 -16.18
N ALA A 237 24.98 15.48 -17.31
CA ALA A 237 24.54 14.79 -18.53
C ALA A 237 25.53 13.72 -19.04
N SER A 238 26.82 13.85 -18.70
CA SER A 238 27.85 12.85 -19.01
C SER A 238 27.60 11.49 -18.35
N GLU A 239 26.93 11.45 -17.19
CA GLU A 239 26.64 10.22 -16.45
C GLU A 239 25.35 9.53 -16.89
N TRP A 240 24.48 10.23 -17.61
CA TRP A 240 23.14 9.76 -17.96
C TRP A 240 22.95 9.61 -19.47
N GLN A 241 22.17 8.61 -19.86
CA GLN A 241 21.75 8.36 -21.22
C GLN A 241 20.24 8.36 -21.28
N LEU A 242 19.66 9.19 -22.14
CA LEU A 242 18.25 9.10 -22.51
C LEU A 242 18.03 7.81 -23.31
N VAL A 243 17.19 6.90 -22.79
CA VAL A 243 16.91 5.61 -23.44
C VAL A 243 15.51 5.55 -24.05
N VAL A 244 14.58 6.34 -23.53
CA VAL A 244 13.19 6.38 -23.98
C VAL A 244 12.68 7.82 -23.88
N SER A 245 11.97 8.26 -24.92
CA SER A 245 11.22 9.51 -24.90
C SER A 245 9.84 9.25 -25.51
N THR A 246 8.79 9.54 -24.76
CA THR A 246 7.39 9.32 -25.18
C THR A 246 6.53 10.52 -24.80
N ASN A 247 5.25 10.46 -25.16
CA ASN A 247 4.27 11.46 -24.72
C ASN A 247 3.97 11.40 -23.21
N GLU A 248 4.37 10.34 -22.51
CA GLU A 248 4.23 10.23 -21.05
C GLU A 248 5.42 10.86 -20.31
N GLY A 249 6.60 10.94 -20.95
CA GLY A 249 7.84 11.38 -20.31
C GLY A 249 9.09 10.73 -20.91
N ARG A 250 10.19 10.87 -20.17
CA ARG A 250 11.55 10.47 -20.54
C ARG A 250 12.12 9.49 -19.51
N VAL A 251 12.90 8.53 -19.98
CA VAL A 251 13.63 7.58 -19.12
C VAL A 251 15.11 7.76 -19.34
N PHE A 252 15.83 7.99 -18.25
CA PHE A 252 17.27 8.13 -18.22
C PHE A 252 17.87 6.95 -17.48
N HIS A 253 18.87 6.33 -18.08
CA HIS A 253 19.68 5.30 -17.46
C HIS A 253 21.07 5.86 -17.18
N ARG A 254 21.60 5.56 -16.00
CA ARG A 254 23.01 5.87 -15.72
C ARG A 254 23.87 5.03 -16.67
N ARG A 255 24.97 5.61 -17.17
CA ARG A 255 25.92 4.92 -18.04
C ARG A 255 26.71 3.87 -17.26
N GLY A 256 26.92 2.71 -17.88
CA GLY A 256 27.62 1.56 -17.29
C GLY A 256 26.70 0.44 -16.83
N MET A 257 27.22 -0.39 -15.92
CA MET A 257 26.49 -1.51 -15.34
C MET A 257 25.60 -1.07 -14.17
N PRO A 258 24.36 -1.59 -14.07
CA PRO A 258 23.50 -1.36 -12.91
C PRO A 258 24.17 -1.66 -11.58
N PHE A 259 23.88 -0.84 -10.57
CA PHE A 259 24.32 -1.13 -9.22
C PHE A 259 23.77 -2.46 -8.72
N ALA A 260 24.63 -3.23 -8.06
CA ALA A 260 24.19 -4.39 -7.30
C ALA A 260 23.19 -3.98 -6.20
N ARG A 261 22.26 -4.88 -5.86
CA ARG A 261 21.25 -4.65 -4.81
C ARG A 261 21.86 -4.53 -3.41
N VAL A 262 23.03 -5.13 -3.22
CA VAL A 262 23.84 -5.05 -2.01
C VAL A 262 25.22 -4.56 -2.44
N ARG A 263 25.77 -3.58 -1.72
CA ARG A 263 27.09 -3.01 -2.02
C ARG A 263 27.91 -2.80 -0.75
N SER A 264 29.18 -3.14 -0.84
CA SER A 264 30.23 -2.61 0.03
C SER A 264 30.35 -1.12 -0.20
N VAL A 265 30.46 -0.33 0.86
CA VAL A 265 30.90 1.06 0.75
C VAL A 265 32.10 1.29 1.67
N PRO A 266 33.19 1.91 1.16
CA PRO A 266 34.39 2.12 1.95
C PRO A 266 34.23 3.24 2.99
N SER A 267 33.23 4.10 2.82
CA SER A 267 32.87 5.17 3.75
C SER A 267 31.45 5.63 3.50
N ILE A 268 30.88 6.31 4.49
CA ILE A 268 29.59 6.99 4.39
C ILE A 268 29.64 8.27 5.22
N ASN A 269 28.86 9.29 4.85
CA ASN A 269 28.92 10.59 5.53
C ASN A 269 28.25 10.60 6.93
N SER A 270 27.80 9.44 7.42
CA SER A 270 27.14 9.29 8.71
C SER A 270 27.31 7.85 9.22
N PRO A 271 28.25 7.60 10.16
CA PRO A 271 29.15 8.57 10.82
C PRO A 271 30.28 9.07 9.89
N PRO A 272 30.59 10.39 9.89
CA PRO A 272 31.67 10.92 9.07
C PRO A 272 33.04 10.40 9.55
N ASN A 273 33.95 10.14 8.60
CA ASN A 273 35.33 9.69 8.81
C ASN A 273 35.55 8.23 9.23
N GLU A 274 34.51 7.41 9.33
CA GLU A 274 34.69 5.96 9.44
C GLU A 274 35.07 5.34 8.08
N GLN A 275 36.09 4.50 8.10
CA GLN A 275 36.54 3.75 6.94
C GLN A 275 36.25 2.26 7.14
N PHE A 276 35.59 1.67 6.15
CA PHE A 276 35.25 0.27 6.09
C PHE A 276 36.13 -0.44 5.06
N VAL A 277 36.37 -1.74 5.30
CA VAL A 277 37.09 -2.56 4.32
C VAL A 277 36.15 -3.04 3.23
N SER A 278 36.68 -3.12 2.00
CA SER A 278 35.95 -3.74 0.90
C SER A 278 35.83 -5.24 1.14
N GLU A 279 34.62 -5.77 1.12
CA GLU A 279 34.33 -7.21 1.13
C GLU A 279 34.02 -7.76 -0.26
N THR A 280 34.19 -9.07 -0.42
CA THR A 280 33.73 -9.76 -1.61
C THR A 280 32.25 -10.12 -1.44
N ILE A 281 31.41 -9.58 -2.32
CA ILE A 281 29.98 -9.87 -2.41
C ILE A 281 29.74 -10.84 -3.57
N SER A 282 28.98 -11.92 -3.31
CA SER A 282 28.53 -12.82 -4.38
C SER A 282 27.13 -13.39 -4.12
N ARG A 283 26.53 -14.00 -5.14
CA ARG A 283 25.24 -14.73 -5.07
C ARG A 283 24.12 -13.94 -4.40
N ILE A 284 23.89 -12.72 -4.88
CA ILE A 284 22.78 -11.89 -4.41
C ILE A 284 21.45 -12.50 -4.89
N ASN A 285 20.62 -12.95 -3.95
CA ASN A 285 19.24 -13.34 -4.19
C ASN A 285 18.32 -12.29 -3.58
N ASP A 286 17.66 -11.50 -4.43
CA ASP A 286 16.81 -10.40 -4.00
C ASP A 286 15.32 -10.72 -4.18
N SER A 287 14.56 -10.52 -3.11
CA SER A 287 13.10 -10.63 -3.08
C SER A 287 12.48 -9.47 -2.29
N ARG A 288 11.16 -9.35 -2.40
CA ARG A 288 10.39 -8.23 -1.82
C ARG A 288 10.69 -7.96 -0.35
N ASN A 289 10.74 -9.01 0.49
CA ASN A 289 10.93 -8.88 1.93
C ASN A 289 12.23 -9.52 2.42
N ARG A 290 13.11 -9.97 1.52
CA ARG A 290 14.30 -10.73 1.89
C ARG A 290 15.41 -10.58 0.86
N VAL A 291 16.63 -10.35 1.33
CA VAL A 291 17.84 -10.35 0.52
C VAL A 291 18.80 -11.37 1.12
N GLU A 292 19.34 -12.25 0.30
CA GLU A 292 20.43 -13.15 0.67
C GLU A 292 21.67 -12.79 -0.12
N VAL A 293 22.82 -12.85 0.54
CA VAL A 293 24.09 -12.50 -0.08
C VAL A 293 25.21 -13.27 0.61
N ASP A 294 26.12 -13.83 -0.18
CA ASP A 294 27.33 -14.45 0.35
C ASP A 294 28.40 -13.36 0.48
N VAL A 295 28.95 -13.21 1.69
CA VAL A 295 29.93 -12.18 2.06
C VAL A 295 31.23 -12.84 2.51
N ASP A 296 32.34 -12.22 2.13
CA ASP A 296 33.69 -12.59 2.56
C ASP A 296 34.46 -11.33 2.93
N VAL A 297 34.54 -11.05 4.23
CA VAL A 297 35.23 -9.88 4.79
C VAL A 297 36.67 -10.29 5.14
N PRO A 298 37.69 -9.59 4.62
CA PRO A 298 39.08 -9.88 4.95
C PRO A 298 39.36 -9.89 6.46
N ASN A 299 40.36 -10.67 6.88
CA ASN A 299 40.87 -10.61 8.25
C ASN A 299 41.49 -9.23 8.53
N GLY A 300 41.34 -8.75 9.77
CA GLY A 300 41.88 -7.47 10.23
C GLY A 300 41.04 -6.87 11.36
N ASP A 301 41.20 -5.58 11.59
CA ASP A 301 40.53 -4.88 12.71
C ASP A 301 39.28 -4.08 12.29
N ARG A 302 38.99 -4.02 10.98
CA ARG A 302 37.94 -3.15 10.42
C ARG A 302 36.77 -3.94 9.86
N SER A 303 35.55 -3.46 10.12
CA SER A 303 34.33 -4.03 9.57
C SER A 303 34.11 -3.60 8.11
N ALA A 304 33.28 -4.38 7.41
CA ALA A 304 32.69 -4.03 6.13
C ALA A 304 31.31 -3.38 6.36
N LEU A 305 30.98 -2.33 5.60
CA LEU A 305 29.64 -1.71 5.64
C LEU A 305 28.85 -2.08 4.39
N LEU A 306 27.75 -2.79 4.59
CA LEU A 306 26.84 -3.17 3.52
C LEU A 306 25.67 -2.20 3.45
N THR A 307 25.39 -1.73 2.23
CA THR A 307 24.21 -0.94 1.89
C THR A 307 23.25 -1.76 1.04
N PHE A 308 21.94 -1.58 1.26
CA PHE A 308 20.89 -2.30 0.53
C PHE A 308 20.03 -1.33 -0.26
N SER A 309 19.96 -1.48 -1.58
CA SER A 309 19.29 -0.57 -2.51
C SER A 309 17.75 -0.69 -2.44
N ARG A 310 17.15 -0.31 -1.31
CA ARG A 310 15.70 -0.29 -1.04
C ARG A 310 15.34 0.66 0.09
N PRO A 311 14.08 1.14 0.14
CA PRO A 311 13.63 2.01 1.22
C PRO A 311 13.72 1.34 2.60
N TYR A 312 14.16 2.11 3.60
CA TYR A 312 14.20 1.66 4.98
C TYR A 312 12.85 1.82 5.68
N PHE A 313 12.48 0.78 6.42
CA PHE A 313 11.36 0.75 7.36
C PHE A 313 11.85 0.07 8.63
N ARG A 314 11.37 0.49 9.80
CA ARG A 314 11.68 -0.22 11.05
C ARG A 314 11.13 -1.65 10.97
N GLY A 315 11.96 -2.65 11.29
CA GLY A 315 11.58 -4.06 11.24
C GLY A 315 12.47 -4.95 10.35
N TYR A 316 13.50 -4.38 9.73
CA TYR A 316 14.57 -5.18 9.11
C TYR A 316 15.40 -5.92 10.18
N GLN A 317 15.81 -7.14 9.84
CA GLN A 317 16.66 -7.99 10.67
C GLN A 317 17.74 -8.63 9.78
N ALA A 318 18.99 -8.61 10.25
CA ALA A 318 20.11 -9.23 9.57
C ALA A 318 20.63 -10.43 10.37
N ARG A 319 20.90 -11.54 9.69
CA ARG A 319 21.49 -12.75 10.27
C ARG A 319 22.62 -13.28 9.40
N LEU A 320 23.72 -13.65 10.01
CA LEU A 320 24.82 -14.37 9.38
C LEU A 320 25.01 -15.68 10.14
N GLY A 321 24.57 -16.78 9.53
CA GLY A 321 24.34 -18.04 10.24
C GLY A 321 23.40 -17.85 11.44
N ASN A 322 23.84 -18.27 12.63
CA ASN A 322 23.08 -18.09 13.87
C ASN A 322 23.24 -16.71 14.52
N ARG A 323 24.22 -15.91 14.08
CA ARG A 323 24.51 -14.59 14.65
C ARG A 323 23.56 -13.54 14.09
N LYS A 324 22.92 -12.79 14.97
CA LYS A 324 22.16 -11.59 14.61
C LYS A 324 23.11 -10.41 14.46
N LEU A 325 22.97 -9.65 13.39
CA LEU A 325 23.70 -8.40 13.18
C LEU A 325 22.74 -7.22 13.40
N ALA A 326 23.29 -6.09 13.84
CA ALA A 326 22.54 -4.85 13.95
C ALA A 326 22.17 -4.36 12.54
N VAL A 327 20.91 -3.95 12.37
CA VAL A 327 20.47 -3.26 11.16
C VAL A 327 20.15 -1.83 11.56
N THR A 328 20.87 -0.88 10.98
CA THR A 328 20.59 0.54 11.12
C THR A 328 20.18 1.08 9.75
N SER A 329 20.19 2.39 9.59
CA SER A 329 19.87 3.01 8.31
C SER A 329 20.71 4.25 8.10
N TYR A 330 21.06 4.51 6.85
CA TYR A 330 21.65 5.79 6.48
C TYR A 330 20.57 6.86 6.51
N ARG A 331 20.52 7.64 7.60
CA ARG A 331 19.51 8.70 7.84
C ARG A 331 18.05 8.23 7.70
N GLY A 332 17.76 6.93 7.70
CA GLY A 332 16.42 6.39 7.44
C GLY A 332 16.05 6.22 5.96
N LEU A 333 17.00 6.39 5.03
CA LEU A 333 16.79 6.20 3.58
C LEU A 333 16.81 4.72 3.19
N PHE A 334 17.89 4.02 3.54
CA PHE A 334 18.10 2.62 3.20
C PHE A 334 18.75 1.84 4.35
N PRO A 335 18.51 0.51 4.44
CA PRO A 335 19.14 -0.33 5.45
C PRO A 335 20.66 -0.39 5.26
N ILE A 336 21.38 -0.37 6.38
CA ILE A 336 22.82 -0.65 6.41
C ILE A 336 23.14 -1.70 7.48
N VAL A 337 24.15 -2.52 7.22
CA VAL A 337 24.61 -3.61 8.10
C VAL A 337 26.12 -3.63 8.11
N GLU A 338 26.71 -3.52 9.30
CA GLU A 338 28.13 -3.74 9.50
C GLU A 338 28.41 -5.23 9.69
N VAL A 339 29.38 -5.75 8.94
CA VAL A 339 29.86 -7.12 9.02
C VAL A 339 31.28 -7.11 9.59
N PRO A 340 31.54 -7.79 10.72
CA PRO A 340 32.87 -7.81 11.34
C PRO A 340 33.96 -8.39 10.43
N ALA A 341 35.20 -8.00 10.69
CA ALA A 341 36.39 -8.54 10.02
C ALA A 341 36.49 -10.07 10.15
N GLY A 342 37.08 -10.72 9.15
CA GLY A 342 37.31 -12.16 9.12
C GLY A 342 36.05 -13.03 9.05
N VAL A 343 34.88 -12.42 8.83
CA VAL A 343 33.61 -13.14 8.72
C VAL A 343 33.35 -13.53 7.28
N ARG A 344 33.11 -14.83 7.08
CA ARG A 344 32.67 -15.39 5.81
C ARG A 344 31.38 -16.19 5.99
N GLY A 345 30.41 -15.96 5.12
CA GLY A 345 29.19 -16.75 5.12
C GLY A 345 28.02 -16.07 4.42
N ARG A 346 26.84 -16.67 4.56
CA ARG A 346 25.61 -16.12 3.99
C ARG A 346 24.96 -15.14 4.97
N LEU A 347 24.86 -13.89 4.56
CA LEU A 347 24.08 -12.86 5.22
C LEU A 347 22.65 -12.86 4.65
N ILE A 348 21.67 -12.81 5.54
CA ILE A 348 20.25 -12.75 5.21
C ILE A 348 19.67 -11.50 5.86
N LEU A 349 19.20 -10.55 5.05
CA LEU A 349 18.41 -9.40 5.48
C LEU A 349 16.93 -9.70 5.24
N THR A 350 16.09 -9.63 6.27
CA THR A 350 14.64 -9.88 6.17
C THR A 350 13.84 -8.72 6.74
N TYR A 351 12.79 -8.28 6.05
CA TYR A 351 11.81 -7.34 6.56
C TYR A 351 10.58 -8.10 7.10
N ARG A 352 10.43 -8.10 8.43
CA ARG A 352 9.32 -8.79 9.10
C ARG A 352 8.90 -8.02 10.36
N PRO A 353 8.17 -6.91 10.22
CA PRO A 353 7.79 -6.08 11.37
C PRO A 353 6.85 -6.84 12.31
N GLY A 354 6.96 -6.59 13.62
CA GLY A 354 6.15 -7.29 14.64
C GLY A 354 4.64 -7.11 14.44
N TRP A 355 4.19 -5.93 14.04
CA TRP A 355 2.78 -5.66 13.76
C TRP A 355 2.20 -6.50 12.62
N LEU A 356 3.01 -6.86 11.62
CA LEU A 356 2.58 -7.79 10.57
C LEU A 356 2.33 -9.17 11.18
N MET A 357 3.22 -9.63 12.07
CA MET A 357 3.04 -10.91 12.77
C MET A 357 1.78 -10.93 13.63
N TYR A 358 1.60 -9.91 14.48
CA TYR A 358 0.41 -9.81 15.34
C TYR A 358 -0.88 -9.70 14.52
N GLY A 359 -0.88 -8.87 13.48
CA GLY A 359 -2.04 -8.70 12.59
C GLY A 359 -2.40 -9.98 11.84
N THR A 360 -1.40 -10.71 11.32
CA THR A 360 -1.62 -12.01 10.67
C THR A 360 -2.14 -13.05 11.66
N SER A 361 -1.55 -13.14 12.87
CA SER A 361 -2.02 -14.06 13.91
C SER A 361 -3.46 -13.77 14.33
N ALA A 362 -3.81 -12.49 14.53
CA ALA A 362 -5.18 -12.09 14.85
C ALA A 362 -6.17 -12.43 13.73
N ALA A 363 -5.80 -12.17 12.47
CA ALA A 363 -6.64 -12.52 11.32
C ALA A 363 -6.90 -14.03 11.22
N ILE A 364 -5.87 -14.85 11.45
CA ILE A 364 -6.00 -16.33 11.48
C ILE A 364 -6.93 -16.76 12.62
N ALA A 365 -6.74 -16.21 13.83
CA ALA A 365 -7.58 -16.53 14.97
C ALA A 365 -9.06 -16.18 14.72
N CYS A 366 -9.34 -15.01 14.14
CA CYS A 366 -10.70 -14.62 13.74
C CYS A 366 -11.28 -15.56 12.68
N ALA A 367 -10.51 -15.93 11.66
CA ALA A 367 -10.96 -16.87 10.64
C ALA A 367 -11.30 -18.25 11.23
N LEU A 368 -10.46 -18.75 12.15
CA LEU A 368 -10.73 -20.00 12.88
C LEU A 368 -11.98 -19.90 13.74
N ALA A 369 -12.20 -18.78 14.44
CA ALA A 369 -13.40 -18.57 15.24
C ALA A 369 -14.68 -18.59 14.37
N ILE A 370 -14.65 -17.95 13.20
CA ILE A 370 -15.76 -17.99 12.22
C ILE A 370 -16.00 -19.42 11.76
N LEU A 371 -14.95 -20.13 11.38
CA LEU A 371 -15.03 -21.51 10.89
C LEU A 371 -15.60 -22.46 11.95
N PHE A 372 -15.12 -22.39 13.20
CA PHE A 372 -15.64 -23.20 14.30
C PHE A 372 -17.08 -22.85 14.65
N SER A 373 -17.45 -21.57 14.62
CA SER A 373 -18.84 -21.14 14.85
C SER A 373 -19.78 -21.70 13.79
N PHE A 374 -19.33 -21.69 12.52
CA PHE A 374 -20.08 -22.29 11.41
C PHE A 374 -20.26 -23.80 11.59
N PHE A 375 -19.20 -24.53 11.96
CA PHE A 375 -19.31 -25.97 12.24
C PHE A 375 -20.21 -26.26 13.45
N ALA A 376 -20.09 -25.49 14.53
CA ALA A 376 -20.95 -25.65 15.70
C ALA A 376 -22.43 -25.41 15.37
N ALA A 377 -22.74 -24.43 14.50
CA ALA A 377 -24.09 -24.18 14.03
C ALA A 377 -24.63 -25.36 13.21
N ILE A 378 -23.84 -25.91 12.26
CA ILE A 378 -24.25 -27.08 11.47
C ILE A 378 -24.51 -28.30 12.36
N CYS A 379 -23.64 -28.56 13.34
CA CYS A 379 -23.77 -29.71 14.23
C CYS A 379 -24.97 -29.62 15.19
N ARG A 380 -25.52 -28.42 15.44
CA ARG A 380 -26.76 -28.25 16.23
C ARG A 380 -28.04 -28.49 15.44
N HIS A 381 -27.95 -28.50 14.10
CA HIS A 381 -29.09 -28.72 13.21
C HIS A 381 -29.20 -30.16 12.67
N LYS A 382 -28.30 -31.05 13.12
CA LYS A 382 -28.46 -32.51 13.03
C LYS A 382 -28.87 -33.02 14.41
#